data_AF-A0A2V6NYN3-F1
#
_entry.id   AF-A0A2V6NYN3-F1
#
_cell.length_a   1.000
_cell.length_b   1.000
_cell.length_c   1.000
_cell.angle_alpha   90.00
_cell.angle_beta   90.00
_cell.angle_gamma   90.00
#
_symmetry.space_group_name_H-M   'P 1'
#
loop_
_entity.id
_entity.type
_entity.pdbx_description
1 polymer ?
#
loop_
_entity_poly.entity_id
_entity_poly.type
_entity_poly.pdbx_seq_one_letter_code
_entity_poly.pdbx_strand_id
1 'polypeptide(L)' 'MMNLIVRFLREEKGEDLIEYGLLAAFVATVATATVIADPLGLRTAVVNAYKRCVDALNKA' A
#
# COMPACT_ATOMS: atom_id res chain seq x y z
N MET A 1 7.59 27.28 -36.14
CA MET A 1 6.29 27.20 -35.45
C MET A 1 5.84 25.76 -35.19
N MET A 2 6.01 24.82 -36.14
CA MET A 2 5.69 23.39 -35.96
C MET A 2 6.34 22.76 -34.70
N ASN A 3 7.63 23.06 -34.43
CA ASN A 3 8.37 22.51 -33.28
C ASN A 3 7.89 22.97 -31.88
N LEU A 4 7.17 24.09 -31.79
CA LEU A 4 6.57 24.53 -30.52
C LEU A 4 5.29 23.74 -30.24
N ILE A 5 4.46 23.54 -31.27
CA ILE A 5 3.20 22.80 -31.19
C ILE A 5 3.46 21.32 -30.88
N VAL A 6 4.52 20.73 -31.42
CA VAL A 6 4.92 19.33 -31.13
C VAL A 6 5.45 19.15 -29.69
N ARG A 7 6.02 20.19 -29.07
CA ARG A 7 6.44 20.13 -27.65
C ARG A 7 5.24 20.17 -26.70
N PHE A 8 4.27 21.05 -26.97
CA PHE A 8 3.03 21.10 -26.19
C PHE A 8 2.20 19.80 -26.30
N LEU A 9 2.15 19.16 -27.48
CA LEU A 9 1.47 17.87 -27.65
C LEU A 9 2.22 16.67 -27.02
N ARG A 10 3.49 16.83 -26.63
CA ARG A 10 4.30 15.80 -25.98
C ARG A 10 4.30 15.93 -24.45
N GLU A 11 3.81 17.03 -23.90
CA GLU A 11 3.81 17.34 -22.46
C GLU A 11 2.56 16.83 -21.70
N GLU A 12 1.62 16.12 -22.35
CA GLU A 12 0.40 15.61 -21.69
C GLU A 12 0.38 14.08 -21.45
N LYS A 13 1.51 13.36 -21.58
CA LYS A 13 1.57 11.90 -21.37
C LYS A 13 2.61 11.42 -20.35
N GLY A 14 2.90 12.27 -19.37
CA GLY A 14 3.67 11.89 -18.20
C GLY A 14 3.17 12.68 -17.02
N GLU A 15 2.02 12.30 -16.47
CA GLU A 15 1.71 12.62 -15.08
C GLU A 15 2.93 12.19 -14.23
N ASP A 16 3.52 13.15 -13.53
CA ASP A 16 4.93 13.12 -13.14
C ASP A 16 5.29 11.81 -12.43
N LEU A 17 6.38 11.15 -12.84
CA LEU A 17 6.93 9.96 -12.17
C LEU A 17 7.12 10.17 -10.65
N ILE A 18 7.26 11.44 -10.24
CA ILE A 18 7.32 11.88 -8.85
C ILE A 18 5.99 11.66 -8.11
N GLU A 19 4.85 11.90 -8.75
CA GLU A 19 3.52 11.75 -8.14
C GLU A 19 3.17 10.27 -7.92
N TYR A 20 3.39 9.42 -8.93
CA TYR A 20 3.28 7.96 -8.76
C TYR A 20 4.31 7.40 -7.78
N GLY A 21 5.53 7.96 -7.77
CA GLY A 21 6.58 7.59 -6.82
C GLY A 21 6.22 7.95 -5.37
N LEU A 22 5.63 9.11 -5.15
CA LEU A 22 5.15 9.56 -3.84
C LEU A 22 3.99 8.68 -3.34
N LEU A 23 3.06 8.33 -4.23
CA LEU A 23 1.95 7.44 -3.87
C LEU A 23 2.45 6.03 -3.51
N ALA A 24 3.41 5.49 -4.28
CA ALA A 24 4.05 4.22 -3.95
C ALA A 24 4.80 4.27 -2.61
N ALA A 25 5.54 5.35 -2.35
CA ALA A 25 6.23 5.56 -1.09
C ALA A 25 5.24 5.65 0.09
N PHE A 26 4.15 6.37 -0.06
CA PHE A 26 3.09 6.46 0.95
C PHE A 26 2.47 5.09 1.26
N VAL A 27 2.12 4.32 0.24
CA VAL A 27 1.57 2.96 0.41
C VAL A 27 2.58 2.05 1.12
N ALA A 28 3.86 2.12 0.72
CA ALA A 28 4.93 1.33 1.35
C ALA A 28 5.13 1.73 2.82
N THR A 29 5.07 3.02 3.15
CA THR A 29 5.17 3.51 4.53
C THR A 29 3.99 3.03 5.38
N VAL A 30 2.75 3.12 4.88
CA VAL A 30 1.57 2.63 5.59
C VAL A 30 1.68 1.13 5.82
N ALA A 31 1.98 0.34 4.79
CA ALA A 31 2.15 -1.10 4.91
C ALA A 31 3.25 -1.47 5.93
N THR A 32 4.36 -0.73 5.92
CA THR A 32 5.44 -0.94 6.88
C THR A 32 4.97 -0.63 8.31
N ALA A 33 4.31 0.51 8.52
CA ALA A 33 3.86 0.93 9.84
C ALA A 33 2.75 0.04 10.42
N THR A 34 1.83 -0.47 9.60
CA THR A 34 0.67 -1.23 10.09
C THR A 34 0.86 -2.74 10.07
N VAL A 35 1.64 -3.28 9.13
CA VAL A 35 1.76 -4.74 8.93
C VAL A 35 3.15 -5.26 9.27
N ILE A 36 4.21 -4.55 8.88
CA ILE A 36 5.60 -5.06 9.05
C ILE A 36 6.11 -4.76 10.47
N ALA A 37 6.11 -3.50 10.87
CA ALA A 37 6.50 -3.08 12.21
C ALA A 37 5.45 -3.49 13.26
N ASP A 38 4.19 -3.62 12.83
CA ASP A 38 3.03 -4.06 13.62
C ASP A 38 3.04 -3.57 15.09
N PRO A 39 3.18 -2.25 15.36
CA PRO A 39 3.23 -1.73 16.72
C PRO A 39 1.91 -1.94 17.47
N LEU A 40 0.81 -2.17 16.74
CA LEU A 40 -0.51 -2.42 17.29
C LEU A 40 -0.79 -3.93 17.54
N GLY A 41 0.12 -4.81 17.10
CA GLY A 41 -0.01 -6.26 17.29
C GLY A 41 -1.18 -6.90 16.52
N LEU A 42 -1.58 -6.33 15.38
CA LEU A 42 -2.66 -6.82 14.52
C LEU A 42 -2.45 -8.27 14.11
N ARG A 43 -1.22 -8.66 13.74
CA ARG A 43 -0.92 -10.05 13.36
C ARG A 43 -1.18 -11.00 14.51
N THR A 44 -0.71 -10.64 15.70
CA THR A 44 -0.90 -11.44 16.92
C THR A 44 -2.37 -11.54 17.29
N ALA A 45 -3.13 -10.43 17.18
CA ALA A 45 -4.55 -10.42 17.46
C ALA A 45 -5.33 -11.38 16.54
N VAL A 46 -5.07 -11.33 15.22
CA VAL A 46 -5.73 -12.20 14.23
C VAL A 46 -5.38 -13.68 14.49
N VAL A 47 -4.11 -14.00 14.72
CA VAL A 47 -3.67 -15.37 15.02
C VAL A 47 -4.33 -15.89 16.29
N ASN A 48 -4.43 -15.05 17.33
CA ASN A 48 -5.05 -15.44 18.59
C ASN A 48 -6.56 -15.64 18.46
N ALA A 49 -7.25 -14.80 17.68
CA ALA A 49 -8.66 -14.98 17.38
C ALA A 49 -8.91 -16.31 16.66
N TYR A 50 -8.12 -16.62 15.62
CA TYR A 50 -8.20 -17.89 14.89
C TYR A 50 -7.97 -19.10 15.82
N LYS A 51 -6.92 -19.07 16.64
CA LYS A 51 -6.62 -20.14 17.60
C LYS A 51 -7.79 -20.38 18.57
N ARG A 52 -8.38 -19.31 19.10
CA ARG A 52 -9.55 -19.42 20.00
C ARG A 52 -10.74 -20.09 19.30
N CYS A 53 -11.00 -19.77 18.03
CA CYS A 53 -12.05 -20.44 17.27
C CYS A 53 -11.77 -21.93 17.07
N VAL A 54 -10.54 -22.29 16.69
CA VAL A 54 -10.14 -23.70 16.52
C VAL A 54 -10.22 -24.47 17.83
N ASP A 55 -9.73 -23.89 18.93
CA ASP A 55 -9.78 -24.51 20.24
C ASP A 55 -11.22 -24.73 20.73
N ALA A 56 -12.12 -23.78 20.43
CA ALA A 56 -13.54 -23.93 20.75
C ALA A 56 -14.19 -25.04 19.93
N LEU A 57 -13.88 -25.13 18.64
CA LEU A 57 -14.41 -26.16 17.75
C LEU A 57 -13.92 -27.56 18.14
N ASN A 58 -12.64 -27.71 18.49
CA ASN A 58 -12.05 -28.99 18.88
C ASN A 58 -12.50 -29.48 20.27
N LYS A 59 -13.12 -28.60 21.07
CA LYS A 59 -13.68 -28.94 22.39
C LYS A 59 -15.18 -29.26 22.36
N ALA A 60 -15.85 -29.04 21.23
CA ALA A 60 -17.24 -29.40 20.99
C ALA A 60 -17.35 -30.88 20.59
#